data_AF-A0A8C7M944-F1
#
_entry.id   AF-A0A8C7M944-F1
#
_cell.length_a   1.000
_cell.length_b   1.000
_cell.length_c   1.000
_cell.angle_alpha   90.00
_cell.angle_beta   90.00
_cell.angle_gamma   90.00
#
_symmetry.space_group_name_H-M   'P 1'
#
loop_
_entity.id
_entity.type
_entity.pdbx_description
1 polymer ?
#
loop_
_entity_poly.entity_id
_entity_poly.type
_entity_poly.pdbx_seq_one_letter_code
_entity_poly.pdbx_strand_id
1 'polypeptide(L)'
;MVHTSRETHGVMVHTSRETHGVMVHTSRETHGVMVHTSRETHGVMVHTSRETHGVMVHTSRETHGVMVHTSRETHGVMVHTSRETHGVMVHTSRETHGVMVHTSRETHGVMVHTSRETHGVMVHTSRETHGVMVHTSRETHGVMVHTSRETHGVMVHTSRETHGVMVHTSRETHGVMVHTSRETHGVMVHTSRETHGVMVYLCSICDIDNLIMHIYNTLPVLPKYNLNSKDEALLILFLTNVPPAQLICFSTATMAQRLVIIDTDAGIDDAQAIMMAVAAPSLQILGITCCFGNTDVDNVCQNVLLVLSVCERTQIPVFQGAAGPLVGATKAFSDHFGTDGLGDVLEDRDPQWKEKLQREHAVNAMIRLVAANPKQVSLVALGPLTNLALAIRLDPSFQQNLKELVIMGGNMEGKGNVSLCGEFNFVMDPESAFIVLEEYLCPTRIASWEYCCRNKLEWEFFEKLINEDTPAGRFMKMITSKCWGYSKEAMLSKRDVYFGPGFVSYDAYAMAACIDSSVVTESIECAVRVELQGELCRGMMVLDQRNKLNKSHRVSVMKTCDLTKFRQLLMASLKQPCRK
;
A
#
# COMPACT_ATOMS: atom_id res chain seq x y z
N MET A 1 76.25 -95.48 81.50
CA MET A 1 75.75 -94.27 80.79
C MET A 1 74.86 -94.57 79.57
N VAL A 2 74.94 -95.75 78.91
CA VAL A 2 74.15 -96.03 77.69
C VAL A 2 72.70 -96.49 77.98
N HIS A 3 72.43 -97.08 79.15
CA HIS A 3 71.10 -97.61 79.49
C HIS A 3 70.07 -96.54 79.86
N THR A 4 70.50 -95.48 80.57
CA THR A 4 69.62 -94.38 81.00
C THR A 4 69.19 -93.45 79.86
N SER A 5 70.01 -93.30 78.82
CA SER A 5 69.69 -92.47 77.64
C SER A 5 68.56 -93.06 76.79
N ARG A 6 68.50 -94.40 76.62
CA ARG A 6 67.45 -95.08 75.84
C ARG A 6 66.08 -94.99 76.50
N GLU A 7 66.01 -95.09 77.83
CA GLU A 7 64.74 -94.94 78.56
C GLU A 7 64.21 -93.51 78.48
N THR A 8 65.06 -92.50 78.69
CA THR A 8 64.64 -91.08 78.55
C THR A 8 64.19 -90.72 77.13
N HIS A 9 64.84 -91.28 76.10
CA HIS A 9 64.45 -91.05 74.71
C HIS A 9 63.14 -91.77 74.35
N GLY A 10 62.93 -92.99 74.85
CA GLY A 10 61.68 -93.74 74.70
C GLY A 10 60.48 -93.03 75.32
N VAL A 11 60.64 -92.50 76.54
CA VAL A 11 59.58 -91.73 77.24
C VAL A 11 59.27 -90.43 76.51
N MET A 12 60.28 -89.74 75.96
CA MET A 12 60.09 -88.49 75.21
C MET A 12 59.38 -88.72 73.86
N VAL A 13 59.71 -89.80 73.15
CA VAL A 13 59.01 -90.19 71.91
C VAL A 13 57.58 -90.64 72.19
N HIS A 14 57.34 -91.35 73.30
CA HIS A 14 55.99 -91.76 73.70
C HIS A 14 55.11 -90.56 74.06
N THR A 15 55.61 -89.66 74.90
CA THR A 15 54.89 -88.43 75.28
C THR A 15 54.68 -87.49 74.09
N SER A 16 55.64 -87.39 73.16
CA SER A 16 55.48 -86.65 71.91
C SER A 16 54.41 -87.26 71.00
N ARG A 17 54.34 -88.59 70.87
CA ARG A 17 53.30 -89.27 70.08
C ARG A 17 51.91 -89.12 70.69
N GLU A 18 51.78 -89.22 72.01
CA GLU A 18 50.49 -89.01 72.68
C GLU A 18 50.02 -87.56 72.57
N THR A 19 50.91 -86.59 72.83
CA THR A 19 50.57 -85.16 72.67
C THR A 19 50.21 -84.81 71.23
N HIS A 20 50.91 -85.37 70.24
CA HIS A 20 50.57 -85.18 68.83
C HIS A 20 49.23 -85.86 68.47
N GLY A 21 48.97 -87.06 69.01
CA GLY A 21 47.69 -87.76 68.83
C GLY A 21 46.50 -86.98 69.41
N VAL A 22 46.64 -86.44 70.62
CA VAL A 22 45.63 -85.59 71.25
C VAL A 22 45.43 -84.32 70.42
N MET A 23 46.50 -83.67 69.96
CA MET A 23 46.42 -82.45 69.16
C MET A 23 45.68 -82.68 67.82
N VAL A 24 45.99 -83.79 67.12
CA VAL A 24 45.31 -84.19 65.88
C VAL A 24 43.83 -84.51 66.14
N HIS A 25 43.52 -85.19 67.24
CA HIS A 25 42.14 -85.48 67.62
C HIS A 25 41.34 -84.20 67.91
N THR A 26 41.90 -83.29 68.73
CA THR A 26 41.26 -81.99 69.02
C THR A 26 41.11 -81.13 67.77
N SER A 27 42.08 -81.17 66.85
CA SER A 27 42.00 -80.44 65.58
C SER A 27 40.90 -81.01 64.66
N ARG A 28 40.75 -82.33 64.59
CA ARG A 28 39.67 -82.96 63.81
C ARG A 28 38.28 -82.67 64.37
N GLU A 29 38.12 -82.73 65.69
CA GLU A 29 36.85 -82.41 66.35
C GLU A 29 36.48 -80.92 66.15
N THR A 30 37.43 -80.01 66.36
CA THR A 30 37.20 -78.58 66.15
C THR A 30 36.89 -78.24 64.69
N HIS A 31 37.57 -78.89 63.74
CA HIS A 31 37.27 -78.72 62.32
C HIS A 31 35.90 -79.31 61.95
N GLY A 32 35.52 -80.46 62.53
CA GLY A 32 34.19 -81.06 62.36
C GLY A 32 33.07 -80.14 62.84
N VAL A 33 33.21 -79.56 64.04
CA VAL A 33 32.25 -78.58 64.58
C VAL A 33 32.18 -77.33 63.72
N MET A 34 33.31 -76.84 63.20
CA MET A 34 33.36 -75.67 62.34
C MET A 34 32.67 -75.91 60.99
N VAL A 35 32.86 -77.10 60.38
CA VAL A 35 32.18 -77.48 59.14
C VAL A 35 30.67 -77.65 59.36
N HIS A 36 30.27 -78.24 60.49
CA HIS A 36 28.85 -78.41 60.82
C HIS A 36 28.16 -77.05 61.02
N THR A 37 28.75 -76.16 61.83
CA THR A 37 28.22 -74.81 62.06
C THR A 37 28.19 -73.97 60.79
N SER A 38 29.19 -74.10 59.90
CA SER A 38 29.21 -73.44 58.58
C SER A 38 28.08 -73.95 57.66
N ARG A 39 27.80 -75.26 57.64
CA ARG A 39 26.70 -75.83 56.85
C ARG A 39 25.33 -75.39 57.36
N GLU A 40 25.11 -75.38 58.66
CA GLU A 40 23.86 -74.92 59.27
C GLU A 40 23.63 -73.43 59.00
N THR A 41 24.64 -72.59 59.21
CA THR A 41 24.55 -71.15 58.93
C THR A 41 24.30 -70.85 57.46
N HIS A 42 24.93 -71.59 56.55
CA HIS A 42 24.68 -71.44 55.12
C HIS A 42 23.27 -71.93 54.73
N GLY A 43 22.79 -73.03 55.33
CA GLY A 43 21.42 -73.51 55.14
C GLY A 43 20.35 -72.50 55.55
N VAL A 44 20.52 -71.88 56.73
CA VAL A 44 19.63 -70.80 57.21
C VAL A 44 19.68 -69.58 56.30
N MET A 45 20.86 -69.21 55.80
CA MET A 45 21.03 -68.08 54.88
C MET A 45 20.33 -68.33 53.52
N VAL A 46 20.45 -69.55 52.97
CA VAL A 46 19.77 -69.92 51.72
C VAL A 46 18.26 -69.96 51.91
N HIS A 47 17.77 -70.47 53.04
CA HIS A 47 16.34 -70.51 53.35
C HIS A 47 15.76 -69.09 53.49
N THR A 48 16.39 -68.22 54.27
CA THR A 48 15.97 -66.82 54.44
C THR A 48 16.02 -66.03 53.13
N SER A 49 17.03 -66.27 52.29
CA SER A 49 17.11 -65.67 50.95
C SER A 49 15.97 -66.13 50.02
N ARG A 50 15.60 -67.41 50.04
CA ARG A 50 14.47 -67.92 49.24
C ARG A 50 13.13 -67.35 49.68
N GLU A 51 12.88 -67.29 50.98
CA GLU A 51 11.65 -66.72 51.53
C GLU A 51 11.53 -65.23 51.22
N THR A 52 12.61 -64.46 51.41
CA THR A 52 12.62 -63.02 51.07
C THR A 52 12.41 -62.77 49.59
N HIS A 53 13.02 -63.59 48.71
CA HIS A 53 12.79 -63.48 47.27
C HIS A 53 11.35 -63.87 46.88
N GLY A 54 10.78 -64.90 47.53
CA GLY A 54 9.38 -65.29 47.33
C GLY A 54 8.40 -64.18 47.67
N VAL A 55 8.58 -63.53 48.83
CA VAL A 55 7.78 -62.37 49.26
C VAL A 55 7.93 -61.19 48.29
N MET A 56 9.14 -60.93 47.81
CA MET A 56 9.40 -59.86 46.84
C MET A 56 8.71 -60.11 45.48
N VAL A 57 8.74 -61.34 44.99
CA VAL A 57 8.05 -61.72 43.75
C VAL A 57 6.53 -61.63 43.91
N HIS A 58 6.00 -62.07 45.04
CA HIS A 58 4.56 -61.99 45.32
C HIS A 58 4.08 -60.54 45.40
N THR A 59 4.77 -59.70 46.17
CA THR A 59 4.44 -58.26 46.29
C THR A 59 4.57 -57.52 44.94
N SER A 60 5.57 -57.85 44.12
CA SER A 60 5.72 -57.31 42.77
C SER A 60 4.56 -57.72 41.84
N ARG A 61 4.11 -58.97 41.90
CA ARG A 61 2.95 -59.43 41.10
C ARG A 61 1.65 -58.76 41.50
N GLU A 62 1.39 -58.63 42.80
CA GLU A 62 0.19 -57.95 43.31
C GLU A 62 0.18 -56.46 42.94
N THR A 63 1.31 -55.77 43.13
CA THR A 63 1.42 -54.34 42.77
C THR A 63 1.27 -54.12 41.26
N HIS A 64 1.82 -55.00 40.42
CA HIS A 64 1.62 -54.93 38.98
C HIS A 64 0.17 -55.23 38.58
N GLY A 65 -0.49 -56.19 39.23
CA GLY A 65 -1.91 -56.48 39.03
C GLY A 65 -2.82 -55.29 39.33
N VAL A 66 -2.60 -54.62 40.47
CA VAL A 66 -3.33 -53.40 40.86
C VAL A 66 -3.08 -52.26 39.86
N MET A 67 -1.84 -52.10 39.39
CA MET A 67 -1.48 -51.08 38.41
C MET A 67 -2.16 -51.31 37.06
N VAL A 68 -2.22 -52.56 36.60
CA VAL A 68 -2.91 -52.92 35.34
C VAL A 68 -4.43 -52.73 35.47
N HIS A 69 -5.01 -53.08 36.62
CA HIS A 69 -6.45 -52.89 36.86
C HIS A 69 -6.82 -51.41 36.90
N THR A 70 -6.08 -50.59 37.65
CA THR A 70 -6.32 -49.14 37.72
C THR A 70 -6.10 -48.43 36.39
N SER A 71 -5.11 -48.86 35.60
CA SER A 71 -4.90 -48.35 34.23
C SER A 71 -6.06 -48.70 33.29
N ARG A 72 -6.60 -49.92 33.36
CA ARG A 72 -7.77 -50.32 32.55
C ARG A 72 -9.03 -49.54 32.91
N GLU A 73 -9.31 -49.36 34.19
CA GLU A 73 -10.47 -48.59 34.66
C GLU A 73 -10.37 -47.11 34.26
N THR A 74 -9.19 -46.50 34.46
CA THR A 74 -8.97 -45.09 34.08
C THR A 74 -9.07 -44.88 32.57
N HIS A 75 -8.56 -45.81 31.77
CA HIS A 75 -8.70 -45.75 30.31
C HIS A 75 -10.16 -45.97 29.87
N GLY A 76 -10.90 -46.88 30.52
CA GLY A 76 -12.33 -47.09 30.28
C GLY A 76 -13.16 -45.84 30.54
N VAL A 77 -12.94 -45.17 31.68
CA VAL A 77 -13.60 -43.91 32.02
C VAL A 77 -13.25 -42.81 31.02
N MET A 78 -11.99 -42.70 30.61
CA MET A 78 -11.54 -41.70 29.63
C MET A 78 -12.16 -41.91 28.24
N VAL A 79 -12.29 -43.16 27.79
CA VAL A 79 -12.95 -43.49 26.52
C VAL A 79 -14.45 -43.20 26.60
N HIS A 80 -15.10 -43.48 27.73
CA HIS A 80 -16.52 -43.19 27.92
C HIS A 80 -16.79 -41.69 27.93
N THR A 81 -16.02 -40.91 28.70
CA THR A 81 -16.18 -39.44 28.75
C THR A 81 -15.87 -38.78 27.40
N SER A 82 -14.88 -39.29 26.66
CA SER A 82 -14.57 -38.82 25.31
C SER A 82 -15.72 -39.09 24.33
N ARG A 83 -16.35 -40.27 24.39
CA ARG A 83 -17.50 -40.60 23.53
C ARG A 83 -18.73 -39.74 23.83
N GLU A 84 -19.04 -39.52 25.11
CA GLU A 84 -20.16 -38.67 25.53
C GLU A 84 -19.93 -37.21 25.13
N THR A 85 -18.73 -36.67 25.37
CA THR A 85 -18.39 -35.29 24.99
C THR A 85 -18.41 -35.10 23.47
N HIS A 86 -17.92 -36.07 22.69
CA HIS A 86 -18.00 -36.01 21.24
C HIS A 86 -19.45 -36.13 20.73
N GLY A 87 -20.28 -36.97 21.36
CA GLY A 87 -21.71 -37.08 21.06
C GLY A 87 -22.47 -35.77 21.28
N VAL A 88 -22.26 -35.13 22.44
CA VAL A 88 -22.83 -33.81 22.75
C VAL A 88 -22.36 -32.76 21.75
N MET A 89 -21.06 -32.72 21.44
CA MET A 89 -20.48 -31.77 20.48
C MET A 89 -21.07 -31.92 19.07
N VAL A 90 -21.24 -33.16 18.59
CA VAL A 90 -21.87 -33.45 17.29
C VAL A 90 -23.35 -33.05 17.29
N HIS A 91 -24.07 -33.30 18.39
CA HIS A 91 -25.47 -32.89 18.51
C HIS A 91 -25.62 -31.36 18.51
N THR A 92 -24.83 -30.65 19.32
CA THR A 92 -24.83 -29.18 19.35
C THR A 92 -24.42 -28.56 18.02
N SER A 93 -23.47 -29.17 17.31
CA SER A 93 -23.04 -28.74 15.98
C SER A 93 -24.15 -28.91 14.94
N ARG A 94 -24.88 -30.04 14.96
CA ARG A 94 -26.02 -30.26 14.05
C ARG A 94 -27.18 -29.30 14.30
N GLU A 95 -27.52 -29.05 15.57
CA GLU A 95 -28.57 -28.09 15.93
C GLU A 95 -28.19 -26.66 15.56
N THR A 96 -26.96 -26.23 15.86
CA THR A 96 -26.48 -24.88 15.49
C THR A 96 -26.40 -24.70 13.98
N HIS A 97 -25.96 -25.72 13.24
CA HIS A 97 -25.96 -25.68 11.78
C HIS A 97 -27.39 -25.66 11.20
N GLY A 98 -28.32 -26.42 11.78
CA GLY A 98 -29.74 -26.40 11.41
C GLY A 98 -30.38 -25.01 11.59
N VAL A 99 -30.16 -24.38 12.75
CA VAL A 99 -30.62 -23.01 13.02
C VAL A 99 -29.98 -22.03 12.05
N MET A 100 -28.67 -22.12 11.81
CA MET A 100 -27.94 -21.25 10.89
C MET A 100 -28.47 -21.35 9.45
N VAL A 101 -28.74 -22.56 8.96
CA VAL A 101 -29.31 -22.81 7.64
C VAL A 101 -30.74 -22.26 7.55
N HIS A 102 -31.55 -22.41 8.60
CA HIS A 102 -32.91 -21.86 8.63
C HIS A 102 -32.90 -20.33 8.63
N THR A 103 -32.08 -19.70 9.48
CA THR A 103 -31.93 -18.23 9.51
C THR A 103 -31.36 -17.67 8.21
N SER A 104 -30.43 -18.40 7.57
CA SER A 104 -29.87 -18.02 6.28
C SER A 104 -30.92 -18.08 5.16
N ARG A 105 -31.77 -19.12 5.14
CA ARG A 105 -32.88 -19.22 4.16
C ARG A 105 -33.92 -18.12 4.33
N GLU A 106 -34.31 -17.81 5.56
CA GLU A 106 -35.27 -16.74 5.85
C GLU A 106 -34.69 -15.35 5.50
N THR A 107 -33.45 -15.08 5.90
CA THR A 107 -32.78 -13.80 5.56
C THR A 107 -32.57 -13.65 4.06
N HIS A 108 -32.21 -14.72 3.34
CA HIS A 108 -32.10 -14.70 1.89
C HIS A 108 -33.46 -14.51 1.21
N GLY A 109 -34.53 -15.13 1.73
CA GLY A 109 -35.91 -14.92 1.27
C GLY A 109 -36.35 -13.46 1.38
N VAL A 110 -36.13 -12.83 2.54
CA VAL A 110 -36.41 -11.40 2.77
C VAL A 110 -35.56 -10.51 1.87
N MET A 111 -34.28 -10.84 1.67
CA MET A 111 -33.38 -10.09 0.78
C MET A 111 -33.81 -10.17 -0.68
N VAL A 112 -34.25 -11.34 -1.15
CA VAL A 112 -34.76 -11.52 -2.52
C VAL A 112 -36.08 -10.78 -2.71
N HIS A 113 -36.98 -10.79 -1.71
CA HIS A 113 -38.23 -10.06 -1.79
C HIS A 113 -38.01 -8.54 -1.81
N THR A 114 -37.18 -8.01 -0.90
CA THR A 114 -36.83 -6.59 -0.85
C THR A 114 -36.07 -6.12 -2.10
N SER A 115 -35.18 -6.96 -2.65
CA SER A 115 -34.50 -6.70 -3.93
C SER A 115 -35.48 -6.64 -5.11
N ARG A 116 -36.46 -7.55 -5.17
CA ARG A 116 -37.50 -7.52 -6.23
C ARG A 116 -38.38 -6.27 -6.15
N GLU A 117 -38.81 -5.89 -4.95
CA GLU A 117 -39.62 -4.67 -4.74
C GLU A 117 -38.82 -3.40 -5.08
N THR A 118 -37.58 -3.30 -4.61
CA THR A 118 -36.70 -2.14 -4.91
C THR A 118 -36.37 -2.05 -6.40
N HIS A 119 -36.13 -3.18 -7.07
CA HIS A 119 -35.91 -3.21 -8.52
C HIS A 119 -37.19 -2.82 -9.29
N GLY A 120 -38.37 -3.26 -8.83
CA GLY A 120 -39.66 -2.85 -9.39
C GLY A 120 -39.89 -1.33 -9.32
N VAL A 121 -39.62 -0.73 -8.15
CA VAL A 121 -39.70 0.73 -7.95
C VAL A 121 -38.67 1.46 -8.81
N MET A 122 -37.45 0.94 -8.93
CA MET A 122 -36.40 1.52 -9.78
C MET A 122 -36.75 1.49 -11.26
N VAL A 123 -37.33 0.39 -11.75
CA VAL A 123 -37.79 0.26 -13.14
C VAL A 123 -38.98 1.19 -13.41
N HIS A 124 -39.91 1.34 -12.47
CA HIS A 124 -41.04 2.25 -12.60
C HIS A 124 -40.59 3.71 -12.63
N THR A 125 -39.74 4.12 -11.67
CA THR A 125 -39.18 5.49 -11.62
C THR A 125 -38.30 5.81 -12.83
N SER A 126 -37.53 4.85 -13.33
CA SER A 126 -36.75 4.99 -14.57
C SER A 126 -37.63 5.17 -15.81
N ARG A 127 -38.74 4.41 -15.92
CA ARG A 127 -39.70 4.57 -17.02
C ARG A 127 -40.40 5.92 -17.00
N GLU A 128 -40.84 6.39 -15.84
CA GLU A 128 -41.48 7.70 -15.69
C GLU A 128 -40.49 8.84 -15.99
N THR A 129 -39.27 8.78 -15.46
CA THR A 129 -38.23 9.79 -15.73
C THR A 129 -37.82 9.81 -17.20
N HIS A 130 -37.72 8.65 -17.86
CA HIS A 130 -37.44 8.58 -19.28
C HIS A 130 -38.61 9.11 -20.13
N GLY A 131 -39.86 8.83 -19.73
CA GLY A 131 -41.06 9.40 -20.36
C GLY A 131 -41.09 10.94 -20.32
N VAL A 132 -40.81 11.52 -19.15
CA VAL A 132 -40.70 12.98 -18.96
C VAL A 132 -39.55 13.57 -19.77
N MET A 133 -38.41 12.89 -19.84
CA MET A 133 -37.25 13.33 -20.63
C MET A 133 -37.55 13.32 -22.14
N VAL A 134 -38.26 12.30 -22.64
CA VAL A 134 -38.66 12.22 -24.05
C VAL A 134 -39.71 13.28 -24.38
N HIS A 135 -40.66 13.55 -23.48
CA HIS A 135 -41.67 14.60 -23.67
C HIS A 135 -41.03 15.99 -23.68
N THR A 136 -40.19 16.30 -22.69
CA THR A 136 -39.47 17.59 -22.62
C THR A 136 -38.51 17.78 -23.79
N SER A 137 -37.85 16.72 -24.26
CA SER A 137 -37.01 16.76 -25.47
C SER A 137 -37.83 17.03 -26.74
N ARG A 138 -39.02 16.43 -26.89
CA ARG A 138 -39.90 16.69 -28.04
C ARG A 138 -40.43 18.12 -28.05
N GLU A 139 -40.86 18.64 -26.91
CA GLU A 139 -41.35 20.02 -26.79
C GLU A 139 -40.23 21.03 -27.06
N THR A 140 -39.03 20.83 -26.48
CA THR A 140 -37.87 21.70 -26.73
C THR A 140 -37.42 21.66 -28.18
N HIS A 141 -37.44 20.49 -28.84
CA HIS A 141 -37.13 20.38 -30.25
C HIS A 141 -38.22 21.05 -31.13
N GLY A 142 -39.50 20.93 -30.77
CA GLY A 142 -40.61 21.62 -31.44
C GLY A 142 -40.46 23.15 -31.39
N VAL A 143 -40.17 23.70 -30.21
CA VAL A 143 -39.91 25.14 -30.03
C VAL A 143 -38.67 25.59 -30.79
N MET A 144 -37.61 24.78 -30.83
CA MET A 144 -36.38 25.07 -31.58
C MET A 144 -36.63 25.09 -33.10
N VAL A 145 -37.43 24.15 -33.62
CA VAL A 145 -37.80 24.12 -35.04
C VAL A 145 -38.70 25.31 -35.39
N HIS A 146 -39.62 25.69 -34.52
CA HIS A 146 -40.50 26.85 -34.75
C HIS A 146 -39.70 28.16 -34.73
N THR A 147 -38.84 28.37 -33.74
CA THR A 147 -37.99 29.57 -33.66
C THR A 147 -36.98 29.65 -34.81
N SER A 148 -36.42 28.51 -35.25
CA SER A 148 -35.57 28.43 -36.44
C SER A 148 -36.32 28.79 -37.73
N ARG A 149 -37.56 28.32 -37.91
CA ARG A 149 -38.39 28.68 -39.08
C ARG A 149 -38.74 30.17 -39.10
N GLU A 150 -39.15 30.73 -37.96
CA GLU A 150 -39.47 32.16 -37.85
C GLU A 150 -38.23 33.04 -38.09
N THR A 151 -37.09 32.69 -37.49
CA THR A 151 -35.83 33.44 -37.70
C THR A 151 -35.35 33.34 -39.15
N HIS A 152 -35.47 32.18 -39.79
CA HIS A 152 -35.15 32.03 -41.20
C HIS A 152 -36.11 32.80 -42.12
N GLY A 153 -37.42 32.82 -41.79
CA GLY A 153 -38.42 33.63 -42.48
C GLY A 153 -38.11 35.13 -42.43
N VAL A 154 -37.80 35.66 -41.24
CA VAL A 154 -37.37 37.06 -41.05
C VAL A 154 -36.08 37.35 -41.80
N MET A 155 -35.11 36.43 -41.79
CA MET A 155 -33.83 36.58 -42.52
C MET A 155 -34.05 36.62 -44.04
N VAL A 156 -34.94 35.79 -44.57
CA VAL A 156 -35.28 35.80 -46.00
C VAL A 156 -36.03 37.07 -46.38
N HIS A 157 -36.94 37.56 -45.54
CA HIS A 157 -37.68 38.81 -45.79
C HIS A 157 -36.75 40.02 -45.76
N THR A 158 -35.91 40.15 -44.73
CA THR A 158 -34.92 41.23 -44.62
C THR A 158 -33.88 41.18 -45.74
N SER A 159 -33.45 39.99 -46.15
CA SER A 159 -32.57 39.82 -47.32
C SER A 159 -33.26 40.28 -48.63
N ARG A 160 -34.53 39.92 -48.85
CA ARG A 160 -35.28 40.39 -50.02
C ARG A 160 -35.47 41.91 -50.05
N GLU A 161 -35.83 42.51 -48.93
CA GLU A 161 -36.00 43.96 -48.81
C GLU A 161 -34.66 44.69 -49.04
N THR A 162 -33.58 44.23 -48.40
CA THR A 162 -32.24 44.83 -48.59
C THR A 162 -31.75 44.68 -50.02
N HIS A 163 -32.01 43.55 -50.68
CA HIS A 163 -31.66 43.37 -52.09
C HIS A 163 -32.53 44.23 -53.01
N GLY A 164 -33.82 44.40 -52.70
CA GLY A 164 -34.72 45.31 -53.42
C GLY A 164 -34.26 46.77 -53.35
N VAL A 165 -33.91 47.25 -52.15
CA VAL A 165 -33.34 48.60 -51.96
C VAL A 165 -32.00 48.76 -52.67
N MET A 166 -31.14 47.73 -52.64
CA MET A 166 -29.85 47.73 -53.34
C MET A 166 -30.03 47.81 -54.87
N VAL A 167 -31.00 47.08 -55.43
CA VAL A 167 -31.32 47.12 -56.87
C VAL A 167 -31.92 48.47 -57.25
N HIS A 168 -32.80 49.04 -56.43
CA HIS A 168 -33.38 50.36 -56.68
C HIS A 168 -32.32 51.47 -56.63
N THR A 169 -31.50 51.50 -55.58
CA THR A 169 -30.38 52.46 -55.46
C THR A 169 -29.35 52.29 -56.57
N SER A 170 -29.06 51.06 -57.00
CA SER A 170 -28.20 50.79 -58.15
C SER A 170 -28.81 51.31 -59.45
N ARG A 171 -30.12 51.13 -59.69
CA ARG A 171 -30.80 51.68 -60.87
C ARG A 171 -30.83 53.19 -60.88
N GLU A 172 -31.14 53.82 -59.76
CA GLU A 172 -31.13 55.29 -59.63
C GLU A 172 -29.73 55.86 -59.84
N THR A 173 -28.71 55.27 -59.21
CA THR A 173 -27.31 55.70 -59.41
C THR A 173 -26.84 55.50 -60.85
N HIS A 174 -27.23 54.41 -61.51
CA HIS A 174 -26.94 54.21 -62.94
C HIS A 174 -27.71 55.20 -63.83
N GLY A 175 -28.97 55.51 -63.51
CA GLY A 175 -29.77 56.51 -64.20
C GLY A 175 -29.16 57.91 -64.11
N VAL A 176 -28.75 58.32 -62.91
CA VAL A 176 -28.03 59.59 -62.69
C VAL A 176 -26.68 59.59 -63.42
N MET A 177 -25.95 58.47 -63.42
CA MET A 177 -24.67 58.34 -64.12
C MET A 177 -24.84 58.44 -65.65
N VAL A 178 -25.89 57.85 -66.21
CA VAL A 178 -26.20 57.94 -67.65
C VAL A 178 -26.68 59.35 -68.02
N HIS A 179 -27.48 60.00 -67.17
CA HIS A 179 -27.93 61.37 -67.40
C HIS A 179 -26.75 62.35 -67.32
N THR A 180 -25.92 62.27 -66.28
CA THR A 180 -24.72 63.10 -66.15
C THR A 180 -23.72 62.82 -67.27
N SER A 181 -23.56 61.58 -67.71
CA SER A 181 -22.75 61.24 -68.89
C SER A 181 -23.32 61.84 -70.17
N ARG A 182 -24.64 61.80 -70.40
CA ARG A 182 -25.26 62.41 -71.58
C ARG A 182 -25.15 63.93 -71.58
N GLU A 183 -25.39 64.58 -70.45
CA GLU A 183 -25.24 66.03 -70.31
C GLU A 183 -23.78 66.45 -70.50
N THR A 184 -22.83 65.75 -69.89
CA THR A 184 -21.40 66.02 -70.08
C THR A 184 -20.96 65.77 -71.53
N HIS A 185 -21.48 64.73 -72.21
CA HIS A 185 -21.21 64.51 -73.62
C HIS A 185 -21.87 65.56 -74.51
N GLY A 186 -23.09 66.02 -74.20
CA GLY A 186 -23.78 67.11 -74.89
C GLY A 186 -23.04 68.43 -74.77
N VAL A 187 -22.59 68.79 -73.57
CA VAL A 187 -21.74 69.96 -73.32
C VAL A 187 -20.39 69.82 -74.04
N MET A 188 -19.77 68.63 -74.03
CA MET A 188 -18.51 68.36 -74.72
C MET A 188 -18.65 68.46 -76.25
N VAL A 189 -19.77 68.01 -76.82
CA VAL A 189 -20.07 68.14 -78.26
C VAL A 189 -20.39 69.59 -78.63
N HIS A 190 -21.10 70.34 -77.78
CA HIS A 190 -21.40 71.76 -78.00
C HIS A 190 -20.12 72.62 -77.92
N THR A 191 -19.29 72.41 -76.88
CA THR A 191 -18.00 73.07 -76.74
C THR A 191 -17.01 72.65 -77.83
N SER A 192 -17.03 71.39 -78.29
CA SER A 192 -16.25 70.93 -79.44
C SER A 192 -16.70 71.59 -80.75
N ARG A 193 -18.00 71.76 -80.98
CA ARG A 193 -18.52 72.48 -82.17
C ARG A 193 -18.19 73.97 -82.14
N GLU A 194 -18.33 74.63 -80.99
CA GLU A 194 -17.95 76.04 -80.88
C GLU A 194 -16.44 76.22 -80.99
N THR A 195 -15.63 75.34 -80.39
CA THR A 195 -14.16 75.38 -80.54
C THR A 195 -13.70 75.02 -81.95
N HIS A 196 -14.39 74.15 -82.70
CA HIS A 196 -14.13 73.94 -84.13
C HIS A 196 -14.55 75.13 -84.99
N GLY A 197 -15.70 75.75 -84.69
CA GLY A 197 -16.15 76.97 -85.39
C GLY A 197 -15.18 78.15 -85.17
N VAL A 198 -14.68 78.28 -83.94
CA VAL A 198 -13.66 79.27 -83.56
C VAL A 198 -12.29 78.90 -84.11
N MET A 199 -11.89 77.62 -84.14
CA MET A 199 -10.64 77.17 -84.77
C MET A 199 -10.62 77.37 -86.29
N VAL A 200 -11.73 77.14 -87.01
CA VAL A 200 -11.77 77.39 -88.46
C VAL A 200 -11.74 78.90 -88.77
N TYR A 201 -12.29 79.74 -87.87
CA TYR A 201 -12.24 81.20 -87.98
C TYR A 201 -10.88 81.79 -87.56
N LEU A 202 -10.16 81.18 -86.60
CA LEU A 202 -8.81 81.60 -86.18
C LEU A 202 -7.69 80.98 -87.01
N CYS A 203 -7.88 79.83 -87.66
CA CYS A 203 -6.88 79.25 -88.56
C CYS A 203 -6.80 79.96 -89.93
N SER A 204 -7.70 80.92 -90.20
CA SER A 204 -7.62 81.83 -91.34
C SER A 204 -6.90 83.16 -91.03
N ILE A 205 -6.49 83.38 -89.77
CA ILE A 205 -5.83 84.62 -89.32
C ILE A 205 -4.78 84.26 -88.24
N CYS A 206 -3.50 84.22 -88.65
CA CYS A 206 -2.27 84.30 -87.84
C CYS A 206 -1.48 83.01 -87.50
N ASP A 207 -0.28 82.94 -88.09
CA ASP A 207 0.99 82.38 -87.56
C ASP A 207 1.22 82.78 -86.11
N ILE A 208 1.50 81.84 -85.18
CA ILE A 208 2.40 82.05 -84.03
C ILE A 208 3.00 80.70 -83.56
N ASP A 209 4.20 80.40 -84.04
CA ASP A 209 5.21 79.65 -83.28
C ASP A 209 5.64 80.51 -82.08
N ASN A 210 5.24 80.11 -80.85
CA ASN A 210 5.78 80.50 -79.52
C ASN A 210 4.71 80.78 -78.43
N LEU A 211 3.93 79.76 -78.02
CA LEU A 211 3.15 79.89 -76.77
C LEU A 211 2.83 78.58 -76.03
N ILE A 212 3.75 77.61 -75.98
CA ILE A 212 3.62 76.47 -75.05
C ILE A 212 4.99 76.16 -74.42
N MET A 213 5.56 77.15 -73.72
CA MET A 213 6.73 76.96 -72.84
C MET A 213 6.58 77.70 -71.50
N HIS A 214 5.34 77.90 -71.02
CA HIS A 214 5.16 78.60 -69.73
C HIS A 214 3.90 78.27 -68.92
N ILE A 215 3.49 77.01 -68.84
CA ILE A 215 2.65 76.50 -67.73
C ILE A 215 3.13 75.07 -67.43
N TYR A 216 4.34 74.90 -66.90
CA TYR A 216 4.62 74.75 -65.46
C TYR A 216 3.69 73.74 -64.77
N ASN A 217 4.16 72.52 -64.52
CA ASN A 217 4.85 72.16 -63.26
C ASN A 217 3.99 72.45 -62.01
N THR A 218 3.21 71.47 -61.57
CA THR A 218 3.04 71.15 -60.13
C THR A 218 2.53 69.72 -59.93
N LEU A 219 3.28 68.94 -59.13
CA LEU A 219 2.97 67.65 -58.46
C LEU A 219 3.18 66.31 -59.22
N PRO A 220 4.13 65.48 -58.72
CA PRO A 220 4.02 64.02 -58.72
C PRO A 220 3.98 63.46 -57.27
N VAL A 221 3.07 62.54 -56.91
CA VAL A 221 3.11 61.06 -56.99
C VAL A 221 3.54 60.37 -55.66
N LEU A 222 2.63 59.52 -55.17
CA LEU A 222 2.73 58.50 -54.11
C LEU A 222 3.79 57.40 -54.39
N PRO A 223 4.16 56.58 -53.39
CA PRO A 223 4.37 55.16 -53.69
C PRO A 223 3.73 54.15 -52.71
N LYS A 224 3.69 52.91 -53.24
CA LYS A 224 2.97 51.69 -52.83
C LYS A 224 3.79 50.75 -51.92
N TYR A 225 3.09 49.78 -51.30
CA TYR A 225 3.47 48.47 -50.71
C TYR A 225 4.63 47.72 -51.43
N ASN A 226 5.43 46.77 -50.85
CA ASN A 226 5.04 45.50 -50.18
C ASN A 226 6.25 44.66 -49.63
N LEU A 227 6.03 43.95 -48.51
CA LEU A 227 6.46 42.60 -47.99
C LEU A 227 7.92 42.00 -47.97
N ASN A 228 8.22 41.43 -46.77
CA ASN A 228 8.89 40.14 -46.38
C ASN A 228 10.42 39.91 -46.42
N SER A 229 11.06 39.62 -45.27
CA SER A 229 11.45 38.25 -44.78
C SER A 229 12.33 38.29 -43.50
N LYS A 230 12.34 37.17 -42.75
CA LYS A 230 12.81 36.91 -41.38
C LYS A 230 14.35 36.79 -41.18
N ASP A 231 14.85 37.04 -39.97
CA ASP A 231 15.49 36.07 -39.02
C ASP A 231 16.41 36.75 -37.97
N GLU A 232 16.77 35.96 -36.96
CA GLU A 232 16.92 36.24 -35.53
C GLU A 232 18.24 36.87 -35.02
N ALA A 233 18.22 37.18 -33.71
CA ALA A 233 19.31 37.24 -32.72
C ALA A 233 19.80 38.64 -32.28
N LEU A 234 19.34 39.10 -31.10
CA LEU A 234 20.16 39.76 -30.06
C LEU A 234 19.26 40.17 -28.87
N LEU A 235 19.30 39.47 -27.72
CA LEU A 235 19.13 40.12 -26.39
C LEU A 235 19.35 39.16 -25.18
N ILE A 236 20.56 38.67 -24.92
CA ILE A 236 20.95 38.22 -23.56
C ILE A 236 22.44 38.52 -23.35
N LEU A 237 22.77 39.61 -22.65
CA LEU A 237 24.02 39.72 -21.89
C LEU A 237 23.94 40.90 -20.89
N PHE A 238 23.50 40.62 -19.66
CA PHE A 238 23.66 41.54 -18.52
C PHE A 238 23.82 40.71 -17.23
N LEU A 239 24.95 40.02 -17.09
CA LEU A 239 25.40 39.48 -15.81
C LEU A 239 26.93 39.33 -15.82
N THR A 240 27.66 40.38 -15.42
CA THR A 240 28.98 40.27 -14.77
C THR A 240 29.35 41.62 -14.15
N ASN A 241 29.27 41.75 -12.82
CA ASN A 241 30.17 42.59 -12.00
C ASN A 241 29.81 42.53 -10.50
N VAL A 242 30.21 41.44 -9.82
CA VAL A 242 30.41 41.46 -8.37
C VAL A 242 31.76 40.80 -8.07
N PRO A 243 32.69 41.45 -7.37
CA PRO A 243 34.05 40.95 -7.15
C PRO A 243 34.12 39.83 -6.09
N PRO A 244 35.07 38.88 -6.22
CA PRO A 244 35.16 37.71 -5.37
C PRO A 244 36.06 37.98 -4.15
N ALA A 245 35.50 38.56 -3.09
CA ALA A 245 36.22 38.68 -1.82
C ALA A 245 35.28 38.85 -0.62
N GLN A 246 34.20 38.05 -0.54
CA GLN A 246 33.37 37.95 0.68
C GLN A 246 32.43 36.73 0.73
N LEU A 247 32.78 35.61 0.09
CA LEU A 247 32.09 34.33 0.26
C LEU A 247 32.99 33.29 0.92
N ILE A 248 33.32 33.53 2.19
CA ILE A 248 33.61 32.45 3.14
C ILE A 248 32.68 32.67 4.34
N CYS A 249 31.40 32.51 4.10
CA CYS A 249 30.45 32.18 5.15
C CYS A 249 30.06 30.72 4.90
N PHE A 250 30.21 29.90 5.94
CA PHE A 250 29.79 28.51 5.97
C PHE A 250 28.34 28.39 5.49
N SER A 251 28.16 28.05 4.20
CA SER A 251 26.91 27.48 3.73
C SER A 251 26.93 26.01 4.13
N THR A 252 26.58 25.73 5.39
CA THR A 252 25.80 24.53 5.63
C THR A 252 24.46 24.78 4.96
N ALA A 253 24.37 24.49 3.66
CA ALA A 253 23.09 24.37 3.00
C ALA A 253 22.33 23.29 3.79
N THR A 254 21.46 23.71 4.69
CA THR A 254 20.41 22.87 5.23
C THR A 254 19.65 22.37 4.01
N MET A 255 19.88 21.11 3.61
CA MET A 255 19.06 20.48 2.58
C MET A 255 17.61 20.69 2.99
N ALA A 256 16.81 21.33 2.12
CA ALA A 256 15.41 21.55 2.40
C ALA A 256 14.75 20.18 2.65
N GLN A 257 14.26 19.98 3.86
CA GLN A 257 13.65 18.71 4.26
C GLN A 257 12.27 18.59 3.62
N ARG A 258 11.95 17.40 3.12
CA ARG A 258 10.63 17.07 2.61
C ARG A 258 9.70 16.79 3.79
N LEU A 259 8.61 17.55 3.86
CA LEU A 259 7.58 17.34 4.87
C LEU A 259 6.80 16.07 4.51
N VAL A 260 6.68 15.15 5.46
CA VAL A 260 6.00 13.87 5.25
C VAL A 260 4.98 13.58 6.34
N ILE A 261 3.84 13.04 5.93
CA ILE A 261 2.88 12.35 6.82
C ILE A 261 2.91 10.87 6.43
N ILE A 262 2.93 9.99 7.43
CA ILE A 262 2.91 8.53 7.23
C ILE A 262 1.58 8.01 7.76
N ASP A 263 0.75 7.44 6.90
CA ASP A 263 -0.47 6.72 7.27
C ASP A 263 -0.22 5.22 7.21
N THR A 264 -0.44 4.50 8.30
CA THR A 264 0.09 3.14 8.49
C THR A 264 -0.83 2.30 9.35
N ASP A 265 -0.83 0.99 9.12
CA ASP A 265 -1.45 -0.05 9.94
C ASP A 265 -0.39 -0.92 10.66
N ALA A 266 0.82 -0.37 10.83
CA ALA A 266 1.92 -0.80 11.68
C ALA A 266 2.07 -2.31 11.93
N GLY A 267 2.27 -3.05 10.85
CA GLY A 267 2.88 -4.37 10.80
C GLY A 267 4.42 -4.33 10.90
N ILE A 268 5.07 -5.46 10.60
CA ILE A 268 6.54 -5.58 10.69
C ILE A 268 7.24 -4.79 9.58
N ASP A 269 6.72 -4.81 8.37
CA ASP A 269 7.22 -4.05 7.23
C ASP A 269 6.91 -2.54 7.33
N ASP A 270 5.76 -2.16 7.86
CA ASP A 270 5.47 -0.78 8.25
C ASP A 270 6.51 -0.26 9.27
N ALA A 271 6.81 -1.05 10.30
CA ALA A 271 7.83 -0.69 11.30
C ALA A 271 9.18 -0.43 10.62
N GLN A 272 9.57 -1.26 9.66
CA GLN A 272 10.77 -1.07 8.87
C GLN A 272 10.72 0.20 8.00
N ALA A 273 9.56 0.52 7.41
CA ALA A 273 9.35 1.74 6.65
C ALA A 273 9.43 3.00 7.53
N ILE A 274 8.81 2.99 8.71
CA ILE A 274 8.91 4.08 9.70
C ILE A 274 10.36 4.27 10.14
N MET A 275 11.08 3.19 10.45
CA MET A 275 12.50 3.25 10.80
C MET A 275 13.34 3.87 9.67
N MET A 276 13.01 3.55 8.41
CA MET A 276 13.67 4.12 7.24
C MET A 276 13.39 5.62 7.11
N ALA A 277 12.14 6.05 7.32
CA ALA A 277 11.76 7.46 7.30
C ALA A 277 12.48 8.26 8.39
N VAL A 278 12.55 7.71 9.60
CA VAL A 278 13.22 8.34 10.74
C VAL A 278 14.74 8.48 10.51
N ALA A 279 15.36 7.49 9.88
CA ALA A 279 16.78 7.52 9.57
C ALA A 279 17.13 8.47 8.41
N ALA A 280 16.16 8.91 7.61
CA ALA A 280 16.38 9.76 6.45
C ALA A 280 16.49 11.25 6.83
N PRO A 281 17.68 11.88 6.76
CA PRO A 281 17.86 13.28 7.13
C PRO A 281 17.16 14.26 6.15
N SER A 282 16.80 13.77 4.96
CA SER A 282 16.06 14.52 3.95
C SER A 282 14.57 14.63 4.25
N LEU A 283 14.04 13.91 5.24
CA LEU A 283 12.64 13.95 5.63
C LEU A 283 12.44 14.68 6.96
N GLN A 284 11.32 15.40 7.05
CA GLN A 284 10.76 15.90 8.29
C GLN A 284 9.37 15.29 8.47
N ILE A 285 9.25 14.37 9.43
CA ILE A 285 7.98 13.68 9.72
C ILE A 285 7.09 14.64 10.54
N LEU A 286 6.01 15.11 9.93
CA LEU A 286 5.03 15.99 10.56
C LEU A 286 4.11 15.24 11.54
N GLY A 287 3.86 13.96 11.26
CA GLY A 287 3.07 13.07 12.09
C GLY A 287 2.89 11.70 11.47
N ILE A 288 2.53 10.74 12.31
CA ILE A 288 2.17 9.37 11.90
C ILE A 288 0.70 9.15 12.26
N THR A 289 -0.09 8.72 11.28
CA THR A 289 -1.51 8.42 11.43
C THR A 289 -1.73 6.92 11.38
N CYS A 290 -2.50 6.41 12.34
CA CYS A 290 -2.75 4.98 12.48
C CYS A 290 -4.12 4.61 11.89
N CYS A 291 -4.17 3.58 11.06
CA CYS A 291 -5.39 2.96 10.53
C CYS A 291 -5.45 1.50 10.97
N PHE A 292 -6.63 0.90 11.04
CA PHE A 292 -6.76 -0.55 11.13
C PHE A 292 -6.17 -1.22 9.88
N GLY A 293 -5.82 -2.50 9.97
CA GLY A 293 -5.35 -3.27 8.82
C GLY A 293 -4.75 -4.59 9.27
N ASN A 294 -3.42 -4.66 9.39
CA ASN A 294 -2.69 -5.81 9.91
C ASN A 294 -3.18 -6.27 11.30
N THR A 295 -3.60 -5.33 12.15
CA THR A 295 -4.23 -5.58 13.45
C THR A 295 -5.25 -4.45 13.74
N ASP A 296 -5.87 -4.48 14.92
CA ASP A 296 -6.75 -3.39 15.34
C ASP A 296 -5.97 -2.10 15.59
N VAL A 297 -6.65 -0.96 15.44
CA VAL A 297 -6.00 0.35 15.48
C VAL A 297 -5.34 0.68 16.84
N ASP A 298 -5.81 0.09 17.96
CA ASP A 298 -5.19 0.27 19.28
C ASP A 298 -3.82 -0.43 19.31
N ASN A 299 -3.71 -1.64 18.73
CA ASN A 299 -2.43 -2.32 18.54
C ASN A 299 -1.52 -1.56 17.57
N VAL A 300 -2.04 -1.06 16.45
CA VAL A 300 -1.26 -0.25 15.49
C VAL A 300 -0.64 0.96 16.18
N CYS A 301 -1.41 1.72 16.96
CA CYS A 301 -0.90 2.87 17.70
C CYS A 301 0.25 2.50 18.66
N GLN A 302 0.10 1.40 19.39
CA GLN A 302 1.15 0.91 20.30
C GLN A 302 2.40 0.49 19.53
N ASN A 303 2.24 -0.18 18.38
CA ASN A 303 3.35 -0.61 17.54
C ASN A 303 4.14 0.61 17.01
N VAL A 304 3.46 1.65 16.52
CA VAL A 304 4.12 2.91 16.10
C VAL A 304 4.87 3.57 17.25
N LEU A 305 4.25 3.69 18.43
CA LEU A 305 4.89 4.28 19.61
C LEU A 305 6.14 3.51 20.03
N LEU A 306 6.11 2.18 19.93
CA LEU A 306 7.25 1.33 20.23
C LEU A 306 8.37 1.53 19.21
N VAL A 307 8.07 1.54 17.91
CA VAL A 307 9.05 1.80 16.85
C VAL A 307 9.72 3.16 17.09
N LEU A 308 8.95 4.20 17.37
CA LEU A 308 9.49 5.53 17.69
C LEU A 308 10.35 5.52 18.97
N SER A 309 9.99 4.72 19.97
CA SER A 309 10.80 4.54 21.18
C SER A 309 12.14 3.89 20.87
N VAL A 310 12.17 2.83 20.06
CA VAL A 310 13.40 2.15 19.60
C VAL A 310 14.29 3.09 18.78
N CYS A 311 13.68 3.94 17.96
CA CYS A 311 14.38 4.96 17.18
C CYS A 311 14.80 6.21 17.99
N GLU A 312 14.43 6.28 19.27
CA GLU A 312 14.59 7.49 20.11
C GLU A 312 14.01 8.75 19.46
N ARG A 313 12.79 8.65 18.91
CA ARG A 313 12.05 9.73 18.23
C ARG A 313 10.61 9.88 18.70
N THR A 314 10.40 9.76 20.01
CA THR A 314 9.07 9.85 20.65
C THR A 314 8.40 11.23 20.56
N GLN A 315 9.13 12.26 20.12
CA GLN A 315 8.56 13.59 19.86
C GLN A 315 7.73 13.68 18.57
N ILE A 316 7.82 12.68 17.67
CA ILE A 316 7.00 12.63 16.47
C ILE A 316 5.54 12.37 16.90
N PRO A 317 4.57 13.23 16.52
CA PRO A 317 3.20 13.06 16.97
C PRO A 317 2.54 11.86 16.28
N VAL A 318 1.88 11.03 17.08
CA VAL A 318 1.10 9.87 16.61
C VAL A 318 -0.39 10.13 16.84
N PHE A 319 -1.20 9.88 15.81
CA PHE A 319 -2.63 10.14 15.83
C PHE A 319 -3.41 8.85 15.53
N GLN A 320 -4.36 8.52 16.39
CA GLN A 320 -5.27 7.40 16.16
C GLN A 320 -6.34 7.76 15.12
N GLY A 321 -6.54 6.88 14.13
CA GLY A 321 -7.50 7.05 13.04
C GLY A 321 -8.60 6.01 13.02
N ALA A 322 -9.04 5.65 11.81
CA ALA A 322 -10.15 4.75 11.59
C ALA A 322 -9.89 3.34 12.16
N ALA A 323 -10.88 2.79 12.88
CA ALA A 323 -10.84 1.46 13.48
C ALA A 323 -11.41 0.34 12.57
N GLY A 324 -11.94 0.70 11.40
CA GLY A 324 -12.57 -0.23 10.47
C GLY A 324 -12.88 0.44 9.13
N PRO A 325 -13.31 -0.34 8.11
CA PRO A 325 -13.53 0.17 6.76
C PRO A 325 -14.76 1.09 6.69
N LEU A 326 -14.89 1.86 5.62
CA LEU A 326 -16.06 2.71 5.37
C LEU A 326 -17.36 1.92 5.29
N VAL A 327 -17.31 0.72 4.70
CA VAL A 327 -18.48 -0.12 4.45
C VAL A 327 -18.22 -1.55 4.93
N GLY A 328 -19.19 -2.08 5.67
CA GLY A 328 -19.16 -3.45 6.17
C GLY A 328 -18.48 -3.58 7.53
N ALA A 329 -18.40 -4.82 8.01
CA ALA A 329 -17.69 -5.14 9.25
C ALA A 329 -16.21 -5.38 8.95
N THR A 330 -15.34 -4.98 9.87
CA THR A 330 -13.92 -5.37 9.85
C THR A 330 -13.84 -6.89 9.82
N LYS A 331 -13.18 -7.44 8.80
CA LYS A 331 -12.90 -8.87 8.73
C LYS A 331 -11.98 -9.27 9.89
N ALA A 332 -12.02 -10.54 10.29
CA ALA A 332 -11.06 -11.05 11.25
C ALA A 332 -9.63 -10.80 10.72
N PHE A 333 -8.79 -10.19 11.56
CA PHE A 333 -7.41 -9.92 11.21
C PHE A 333 -6.67 -11.25 10.97
N SER A 334 -5.87 -11.30 9.91
CA SER A 334 -5.00 -12.44 9.67
C SER A 334 -3.82 -12.39 10.61
N ASP A 335 -3.44 -13.53 11.18
CA ASP A 335 -2.25 -13.68 12.02
C ASP A 335 -0.94 -13.68 11.21
N HIS A 336 -0.86 -12.85 10.16
CA HIS A 336 0.28 -12.82 9.24
C HIS A 336 1.55 -12.34 9.95
N PHE A 337 1.39 -11.33 10.80
CA PHE A 337 2.43 -10.70 11.60
C PHE A 337 2.26 -10.96 13.10
N GLY A 338 1.52 -11.97 13.54
CA GLY A 338 1.12 -12.09 14.93
C GLY A 338 -0.24 -11.43 15.20
N THR A 339 -0.88 -11.79 16.31
CA THR A 339 -2.16 -11.23 16.74
C THR A 339 -2.06 -9.73 17.06
N ASP A 340 -0.88 -9.33 17.53
CA ASP A 340 -0.54 -7.96 17.89
C ASP A 340 0.02 -7.13 16.71
N GLY A 341 0.15 -7.74 15.54
CA GLY A 341 0.71 -7.16 14.31
C GLY A 341 2.24 -7.02 14.30
N LEU A 342 2.95 -7.42 15.36
CA LEU A 342 4.38 -7.20 15.54
C LEU A 342 5.15 -8.42 16.07
N GLY A 343 4.65 -9.61 15.77
CA GLY A 343 5.27 -10.91 16.00
C GLY A 343 4.91 -11.57 17.33
N ASP A 344 3.99 -11.01 18.11
CA ASP A 344 3.59 -11.49 19.44
C ASP A 344 4.80 -11.73 20.38
N VAL A 345 5.77 -10.81 20.30
CA VAL A 345 7.00 -10.86 21.09
C VAL A 345 7.03 -9.85 22.24
N LEU A 346 6.00 -9.00 22.34
CA LEU A 346 5.91 -7.94 23.34
C LEU A 346 5.04 -8.39 24.49
N GLU A 347 5.70 -8.85 25.57
CA GLU A 347 5.01 -9.37 26.76
C GLU A 347 4.46 -8.24 27.67
N ASP A 348 5.15 -7.09 27.73
CA ASP A 348 4.80 -5.95 28.60
C ASP A 348 4.45 -4.69 27.78
N ARG A 349 3.20 -4.61 27.29
CA ARG A 349 2.68 -3.40 26.65
C ARG A 349 2.50 -2.29 27.69
N ASP A 350 2.90 -1.06 27.34
CA ASP A 350 2.80 0.10 28.23
C ASP A 350 1.32 0.43 28.53
N PRO A 351 0.84 0.32 29.78
CA PRO A 351 -0.56 0.56 30.11
C PRO A 351 -1.01 2.02 29.90
N GLN A 352 -0.06 2.97 29.82
CA GLN A 352 -0.32 4.40 29.64
C GLN A 352 -0.09 4.87 28.20
N TRP A 353 -0.01 3.95 27.23
CA TRP A 353 0.27 4.28 25.82
C TRP A 353 -0.69 5.34 25.24
N LYS A 354 -1.97 5.34 25.66
CA LYS A 354 -2.97 6.31 25.20
C LYS A 354 -2.61 7.76 25.55
N GLU A 355 -1.87 7.98 26.64
CA GLU A 355 -1.42 9.32 27.05
C GLU A 355 -0.32 9.89 26.14
N LYS A 356 0.37 9.01 25.40
CA LYS A 356 1.42 9.39 24.44
C LYS A 356 0.87 9.78 23.07
N LEU A 357 -0.39 9.46 22.79
CA LEU A 357 -1.06 9.85 21.56
C LEU A 357 -1.47 11.32 21.59
N GLN A 358 -1.57 11.89 20.40
CA GLN A 358 -2.27 13.16 20.23
C GLN A 358 -3.77 12.94 20.40
N ARG A 359 -4.44 13.90 21.05
CA ARG A 359 -5.90 13.84 21.29
C ARG A 359 -6.72 14.02 20.01
N GLU A 360 -6.14 14.64 18.99
CA GLU A 360 -6.79 14.88 17.71
C GLU A 360 -6.88 13.58 16.90
N HIS A 361 -8.01 13.34 16.24
CA HIS A 361 -8.17 12.19 15.35
C HIS A 361 -7.29 12.34 14.10
N ALA A 362 -6.71 11.23 13.61
CA ALA A 362 -5.80 11.20 12.47
C ALA A 362 -6.29 12.00 11.27
N VAL A 363 -7.55 11.80 10.87
CA VAL A 363 -8.14 12.49 9.71
C VAL A 363 -8.12 14.01 9.86
N ASN A 364 -8.47 14.53 11.05
CA ASN A 364 -8.46 15.97 11.32
C ASN A 364 -7.02 16.51 11.35
N ALA A 365 -6.10 15.75 11.94
CA ALA A 365 -4.69 16.08 11.97
C ALA A 365 -4.09 16.14 10.55
N MET A 366 -4.41 15.19 9.67
CA MET A 366 -3.98 15.20 8.27
C MET A 366 -4.45 16.47 7.58
N ILE A 367 -5.75 16.79 7.66
CA ILE A 367 -6.33 17.99 7.06
C ILE A 367 -5.60 19.23 7.56
N ARG A 368 -5.45 19.38 8.88
CA ARG A 368 -4.77 20.52 9.51
C ARG A 368 -3.30 20.64 9.09
N LEU A 369 -2.55 19.56 9.13
CA LEU A 369 -1.11 19.54 8.80
C LEU A 369 -0.86 19.86 7.32
N VAL A 370 -1.70 19.33 6.43
CA VAL A 370 -1.63 19.60 4.98
C VAL A 370 -2.08 21.02 4.66
N ALA A 371 -3.16 21.51 5.26
CA ALA A 371 -3.63 22.89 5.08
C ALA A 371 -2.60 23.93 5.58
N ALA A 372 -1.86 23.62 6.65
CA ALA A 372 -0.78 24.48 7.14
C ALA A 372 0.45 24.50 6.22
N ASN A 373 0.59 23.53 5.31
CA ASN A 373 1.76 23.34 4.45
C ASN A 373 1.34 23.02 3.00
N PRO A 374 0.58 23.92 2.35
CA PRO A 374 -0.02 23.63 1.04
C PRO A 374 1.07 23.37 0.00
N LYS A 375 0.87 22.33 -0.80
CA LYS A 375 1.75 21.81 -1.86
C LYS A 375 3.15 21.38 -1.40
N GLN A 376 3.37 21.22 -0.10
CA GLN A 376 4.68 20.84 0.46
C GLN A 376 4.71 19.43 1.06
N VAL A 377 3.57 18.92 1.55
CA VAL A 377 3.49 17.63 2.24
C VAL A 377 3.37 16.48 1.24
N SER A 378 4.31 15.54 1.32
CA SER A 378 4.19 14.21 0.72
C SER A 378 3.45 13.30 1.70
N LEU A 379 2.38 12.64 1.26
CA LEU A 379 1.65 11.66 2.07
C LEU A 379 2.07 10.26 1.64
N VAL A 380 2.53 9.44 2.59
CA VAL A 380 2.87 8.03 2.36
C VAL A 380 1.82 7.16 3.05
N ALA A 381 1.03 6.43 2.28
CA ALA A 381 0.00 5.51 2.78
C ALA A 381 0.50 4.08 2.65
N LEU A 382 0.63 3.40 3.79
CA LEU A 382 1.19 2.06 3.94
C LEU A 382 0.11 1.03 4.33
N GLY A 383 -1.06 1.49 4.78
CA GLY A 383 -2.18 0.64 5.14
C GLY A 383 -3.45 0.89 4.31
N PRO A 384 -4.62 0.39 4.78
CA PRO A 384 -5.91 0.68 4.19
C PRO A 384 -6.19 2.18 4.09
N LEU A 385 -6.70 2.62 2.95
CA LEU A 385 -6.80 4.04 2.58
C LEU A 385 -7.95 4.81 3.25
N THR A 386 -8.46 4.30 4.37
CA THR A 386 -9.68 4.77 5.05
C THR A 386 -9.53 6.16 5.61
N ASN A 387 -8.40 6.46 6.27
CA ASN A 387 -8.11 7.80 6.76
C ASN A 387 -8.08 8.82 5.62
N LEU A 388 -7.53 8.45 4.46
CA LEU A 388 -7.46 9.30 3.27
C LEU A 388 -8.85 9.54 2.68
N ALA A 389 -9.63 8.48 2.47
CA ALA A 389 -10.98 8.59 1.95
C ALA A 389 -11.88 9.46 2.85
N LEU A 390 -11.74 9.33 4.17
CA LEU A 390 -12.41 10.23 5.12
C LEU A 390 -11.91 11.67 5.01
N ALA A 391 -10.59 11.89 4.87
CA ALA A 391 -10.01 13.22 4.79
C ALA A 391 -10.55 14.01 3.60
N ILE A 392 -10.59 13.43 2.40
CA ILE A 392 -11.13 14.10 1.21
C ILE A 392 -12.65 14.31 1.29
N ARG A 393 -13.38 13.42 1.98
CA ARG A 393 -14.82 13.55 2.20
C ARG A 393 -15.16 14.66 3.19
N LEU A 394 -14.32 14.88 4.19
CA LEU A 394 -14.48 15.97 5.16
C LEU A 394 -13.99 17.31 4.60
N ASP A 395 -12.89 17.32 3.85
CA ASP A 395 -12.34 18.51 3.20
C ASP A 395 -11.87 18.18 1.76
N PRO A 396 -12.68 18.50 0.74
CA PRO A 396 -12.31 18.28 -0.67
C PRO A 396 -11.06 19.05 -1.14
N SER A 397 -10.64 20.10 -0.42
CA SER A 397 -9.41 20.83 -0.72
C SER A 397 -8.15 20.08 -0.27
N PHE A 398 -8.30 19.06 0.59
CA PHE A 398 -7.21 18.26 1.13
C PHE A 398 -6.24 17.76 0.05
N GLN A 399 -6.77 17.06 -0.97
CA GLN A 399 -5.93 16.51 -2.04
C GLN A 399 -5.25 17.61 -2.87
N GLN A 400 -5.91 18.77 -3.03
CA GLN A 400 -5.34 19.89 -3.75
C GLN A 400 -4.16 20.48 -3.00
N ASN A 401 -4.08 20.33 -1.69
CA ASN A 401 -2.97 20.84 -0.88
C ASN A 401 -1.83 19.82 -0.72
N LEU A 402 -2.00 18.58 -1.15
CA LEU A 402 -0.90 17.62 -1.17
C LEU A 402 0.12 17.95 -2.27
N LYS A 403 1.40 17.70 -1.96
CA LYS A 403 2.48 17.73 -2.94
C LYS A 403 2.43 16.47 -3.81
N GLU A 404 2.35 15.33 -3.17
CA GLU A 404 2.26 14.00 -3.79
C GLU A 404 1.64 13.00 -2.81
N LEU A 405 1.17 11.89 -3.35
CA LEU A 405 0.72 10.71 -2.63
C LEU A 405 1.55 9.51 -3.07
N VAL A 406 2.08 8.75 -2.11
CA VAL A 406 2.79 7.49 -2.37
C VAL A 406 2.07 6.38 -1.62
N ILE A 407 1.61 5.36 -2.35
CA ILE A 407 0.78 4.28 -1.80
C ILE A 407 1.56 2.97 -1.89
N MET A 408 1.62 2.22 -0.79
CA MET A 408 1.85 0.77 -0.85
C MET A 408 0.49 0.09 -0.94
N GLY A 409 0.29 -0.67 -2.02
CA GLY A 409 -0.90 -1.47 -2.18
C GLY A 409 -1.45 -1.51 -3.59
N GLY A 410 -2.53 -2.25 -3.75
CA GLY A 410 -3.12 -2.55 -5.04
C GLY A 410 -2.26 -3.50 -5.86
N ASN A 411 -2.76 -3.84 -7.04
CA ASN A 411 -2.10 -4.76 -7.94
C ASN A 411 -2.18 -4.31 -9.40
N MET A 412 -1.23 -4.76 -10.21
CA MET A 412 -1.10 -4.34 -11.62
C MET A 412 -1.60 -5.38 -12.62
N GLU A 413 -1.53 -6.66 -12.28
CA GLU A 413 -1.86 -7.80 -13.15
C GLU A 413 -3.02 -8.64 -12.62
N GLY A 414 -3.69 -8.18 -11.55
CA GLY A 414 -4.74 -8.94 -10.89
C GLY A 414 -4.21 -10.12 -10.09
N LYS A 415 -2.95 -10.10 -9.65
CA LYS A 415 -2.40 -11.10 -8.72
C LYS A 415 -2.61 -10.60 -7.30
N GLY A 416 -3.52 -11.22 -6.56
CA GLY A 416 -3.78 -10.88 -5.16
C GLY A 416 -2.90 -11.66 -4.17
N ASN A 417 -2.86 -11.16 -2.93
CA ASN A 417 -2.26 -11.83 -1.77
C ASN A 417 -3.31 -12.23 -0.71
N VAL A 418 -4.50 -11.63 -0.74
CA VAL A 418 -5.63 -11.94 0.15
C VAL A 418 -6.79 -12.59 -0.58
N SER A 419 -7.29 -11.92 -1.63
CA SER A 419 -8.25 -12.53 -2.56
C SER A 419 -7.51 -12.99 -3.81
N LEU A 420 -8.21 -13.70 -4.70
CA LEU A 420 -7.62 -14.15 -5.97
C LEU A 420 -6.99 -12.98 -6.75
N CYS A 421 -7.65 -11.82 -6.70
CA CYS A 421 -7.37 -10.69 -7.57
C CYS A 421 -7.10 -9.38 -6.81
N GLY A 422 -7.00 -9.40 -5.49
CA GLY A 422 -6.93 -8.20 -4.66
C GLY A 422 -5.76 -8.23 -3.70
N GLU A 423 -5.11 -7.07 -3.57
CA GLU A 423 -4.06 -6.82 -2.59
C GLU A 423 -4.68 -6.42 -1.24
N PHE A 424 -4.05 -6.83 -0.14
CA PHE A 424 -4.49 -6.64 1.24
C PHE A 424 -5.04 -5.24 1.55
N ASN A 425 -4.25 -4.17 1.43
CA ASN A 425 -4.66 -2.82 1.79
C ASN A 425 -5.91 -2.38 1.02
N PHE A 426 -6.01 -2.74 -0.25
CA PHE A 426 -7.16 -2.43 -1.10
C PHE A 426 -8.38 -3.32 -0.81
N VAL A 427 -8.17 -4.58 -0.40
CA VAL A 427 -9.25 -5.52 -0.05
C VAL A 427 -9.83 -5.24 1.33
N MET A 428 -9.03 -4.67 2.24
CA MET A 428 -9.48 -4.30 3.58
C MET A 428 -10.49 -3.15 3.56
N ASP A 429 -10.33 -2.18 2.65
CA ASP A 429 -11.34 -1.16 2.38
C ASP A 429 -11.38 -0.77 0.88
N PRO A 430 -12.11 -1.55 0.05
CA PRO A 430 -12.22 -1.29 -1.38
C PRO A 430 -12.86 0.06 -1.69
N GLU A 431 -13.86 0.47 -0.92
CA GLU A 431 -14.54 1.76 -1.09
C GLU A 431 -13.58 2.93 -0.88
N SER A 432 -12.77 2.86 0.17
CA SER A 432 -11.75 3.88 0.43
C SER A 432 -10.72 3.95 -0.70
N ALA A 433 -10.21 2.81 -1.16
CA ALA A 433 -9.28 2.76 -2.27
C ALA A 433 -9.90 3.29 -3.58
N PHE A 434 -11.18 2.99 -3.83
CA PHE A 434 -11.93 3.57 -4.94
C PHE A 434 -12.00 5.10 -4.83
N ILE A 435 -12.42 5.63 -3.67
CA ILE A 435 -12.53 7.08 -3.44
C ILE A 435 -11.19 7.76 -3.69
N VAL A 436 -10.11 7.24 -3.12
CA VAL A 436 -8.78 7.83 -3.26
C VAL A 436 -8.34 7.86 -4.72
N LEU A 437 -8.46 6.75 -5.46
CA LEU A 437 -8.04 6.69 -6.87
C LEU A 437 -8.97 7.39 -7.86
N GLU A 438 -10.19 7.77 -7.46
CA GLU A 438 -11.08 8.63 -8.24
C GLU A 438 -10.85 10.12 -7.97
N GLU A 439 -10.57 10.50 -6.72
CA GLU A 439 -10.69 11.89 -6.29
C GLU A 439 -9.36 12.58 -5.92
N TYR A 440 -8.28 11.82 -5.66
CA TYR A 440 -6.95 12.40 -5.47
C TYR A 440 -6.32 12.69 -6.83
N LEU A 441 -6.12 13.97 -7.13
CA LEU A 441 -5.59 14.43 -8.42
C LEU A 441 -4.14 14.90 -8.33
N CYS A 442 -3.56 14.93 -7.12
CA CYS A 442 -2.14 15.18 -6.93
C CYS A 442 -1.29 14.06 -7.57
N PRO A 443 0.00 14.33 -7.89
CA PRO A 443 0.92 13.29 -8.34
C PRO A 443 0.87 12.08 -7.41
N THR A 444 0.51 10.92 -7.94
CA THR A 444 0.29 9.69 -7.16
C THR A 444 1.18 8.58 -7.69
N ARG A 445 1.93 7.93 -6.80
CA ARG A 445 2.82 6.81 -7.12
C ARG A 445 2.42 5.59 -6.31
N ILE A 446 2.36 4.43 -6.96
CA ILE A 446 1.86 3.20 -6.35
C ILE A 446 2.94 2.11 -6.42
N ALA A 447 3.41 1.70 -5.24
CA ALA A 447 4.20 0.50 -5.04
C ALA A 447 3.24 -0.69 -4.86
N SER A 448 2.87 -1.32 -5.98
CA SER A 448 1.92 -2.44 -5.97
C SER A 448 2.53 -3.70 -5.36
N TRP A 449 1.66 -4.64 -4.99
CA TRP A 449 2.06 -5.99 -4.56
C TRP A 449 3.08 -6.62 -5.52
N GLU A 450 2.76 -6.65 -6.83
CA GLU A 450 3.65 -7.32 -7.78
C GLU A 450 4.95 -6.55 -8.03
N TYR A 451 4.96 -5.23 -7.86
CA TYR A 451 6.20 -4.45 -7.87
C TYR A 451 7.12 -4.90 -6.74
N CYS A 452 6.60 -4.99 -5.52
CA CYS A 452 7.38 -5.40 -4.36
C CYS A 452 7.90 -6.84 -4.53
N CYS A 453 7.03 -7.78 -4.92
CA CYS A 453 7.39 -9.19 -5.09
C CYS A 453 8.43 -9.43 -6.20
N ARG A 454 8.37 -8.71 -7.32
CA ARG A 454 9.37 -8.83 -8.39
C ARG A 454 10.73 -8.28 -8.01
N ASN A 455 10.77 -7.32 -7.10
CA ASN A 455 11.97 -6.65 -6.65
C ASN A 455 12.48 -7.21 -5.32
N LYS A 456 12.06 -8.42 -4.94
CA LYS A 456 12.49 -9.12 -3.73
C LYS A 456 14.01 -9.17 -3.55
N LEU A 457 14.43 -9.28 -2.31
CA LEU A 457 15.81 -9.41 -1.90
C LEU A 457 16.13 -10.85 -1.49
N GLU A 458 17.41 -11.18 -1.53
CA GLU A 458 17.90 -12.49 -1.09
C GLU A 458 17.74 -12.65 0.43
N TRP A 459 17.49 -13.88 0.88
CA TRP A 459 17.38 -14.18 2.32
C TRP A 459 18.68 -13.91 3.07
N GLU A 460 19.83 -14.09 2.43
CA GLU A 460 21.14 -13.76 2.98
C GLU A 460 21.25 -12.27 3.31
N PHE A 461 20.59 -11.40 2.52
CA PHE A 461 20.52 -9.98 2.84
C PHE A 461 19.64 -9.73 4.06
N PHE A 462 18.49 -10.41 4.18
CA PHE A 462 17.64 -10.33 5.36
C PHE A 462 18.37 -10.80 6.62
N GLU A 463 19.07 -11.93 6.55
CA GLU A 463 19.91 -12.45 7.64
C GLU A 463 20.98 -11.44 8.05
N LYS A 464 21.61 -10.76 7.08
CA LYS A 464 22.54 -9.67 7.36
C LYS A 464 21.84 -8.51 8.07
N LEU A 465 20.69 -8.07 7.56
CA LEU A 465 19.91 -6.95 8.09
C LEU A 465 19.56 -7.18 9.57
N ILE A 466 18.95 -8.31 9.92
CA ILE A 466 18.52 -8.58 11.30
C ILE A 466 19.69 -8.85 12.27
N ASN A 467 20.88 -9.16 11.77
CA ASN A 467 22.07 -9.41 12.60
C ASN A 467 22.93 -8.16 12.80
N GLU A 468 22.53 -6.99 12.30
CA GLU A 468 23.19 -5.74 12.66
C GLU A 468 23.01 -5.43 14.16
N ASP A 469 24.12 -5.24 14.87
CA ASP A 469 24.11 -5.03 16.32
C ASP A 469 23.82 -3.57 16.69
N THR A 470 22.60 -3.16 16.37
CA THR A 470 22.01 -1.85 16.71
C THR A 470 20.71 -2.06 17.48
N PRO A 471 20.23 -1.08 18.26
CA PRO A 471 18.92 -1.20 18.93
C PRO A 471 17.79 -1.53 17.94
N ALA A 472 17.80 -0.85 16.79
CA ALA A 472 16.91 -1.07 15.66
C ALA A 472 17.06 -2.47 15.03
N GLY A 473 18.29 -2.94 14.79
CA GLY A 473 18.55 -4.27 14.24
C GLY A 473 18.09 -5.40 15.19
N ARG A 474 18.38 -5.27 16.48
CA ARG A 474 17.91 -6.21 17.52
C ARG A 474 16.38 -6.21 17.62
N PHE A 475 15.74 -5.05 17.51
CA PHE A 475 14.29 -4.95 17.46
C PHE A 475 13.71 -5.65 16.23
N MET A 476 14.25 -5.41 15.02
CA MET A 476 13.82 -6.11 13.80
C MET A 476 13.99 -7.63 13.92
N LYS A 477 15.12 -8.10 14.48
CA LYS A 477 15.35 -9.51 14.75
C LYS A 477 14.31 -10.10 15.69
N MET A 478 13.92 -9.35 16.72
CA MET A 478 12.93 -9.79 17.69
C MET A 478 11.54 -9.93 17.05
N ILE A 479 11.01 -8.88 16.42
CA ILE A 479 9.65 -8.88 15.84
C ILE A 479 9.51 -9.88 14.68
N THR A 480 10.59 -10.16 13.95
CA THR A 480 10.58 -11.15 12.86
C THR A 480 10.77 -12.60 13.33
N SER A 481 11.24 -12.83 14.57
CA SER A 481 11.69 -14.16 15.02
C SER A 481 10.59 -15.24 15.05
N LYS A 482 9.35 -14.85 15.35
CA LYS A 482 8.18 -15.74 15.43
C LYS A 482 7.20 -15.52 14.29
N CYS A 483 7.46 -14.54 13.43
CA CYS A 483 6.53 -14.18 12.37
C CYS A 483 6.55 -15.25 11.27
N TRP A 484 5.39 -15.85 11.02
CA TRP A 484 5.22 -16.84 9.96
C TRP A 484 5.69 -16.30 8.60
N GLY A 485 5.37 -15.04 8.28
CA GLY A 485 5.80 -14.35 7.06
C GLY A 485 7.31 -14.21 6.88
N TYR A 486 8.09 -14.30 7.96
CA TYR A 486 9.57 -14.23 7.92
C TYR A 486 10.25 -15.56 8.23
N SER A 487 9.48 -16.66 8.28
CA SER A 487 10.06 -18.00 8.42
C SER A 487 10.48 -18.58 7.06
N LYS A 488 11.71 -19.11 7.00
CA LYS A 488 12.27 -19.76 5.81
C LYS A 488 11.40 -20.94 5.34
N GLU A 489 10.80 -21.66 6.28
CA GLU A 489 9.89 -22.79 6.01
C GLU A 489 8.55 -22.36 5.40
N ALA A 490 7.92 -21.28 5.88
CA ALA A 490 6.69 -20.76 5.27
C ALA A 490 6.91 -20.31 3.82
N MET A 491 8.06 -19.72 3.53
CA MET A 491 8.34 -19.16 2.20
C MET A 491 8.84 -20.21 1.20
N LEU A 492 9.43 -21.32 1.66
CA LEU A 492 9.72 -22.49 0.83
C LEU A 492 8.48 -23.36 0.58
N SER A 493 7.52 -23.37 1.51
CA SER A 493 6.28 -24.15 1.40
C SER A 493 5.14 -23.41 0.69
N LYS A 494 5.21 -22.07 0.59
CA LYS A 494 4.30 -21.29 -0.26
C LYS A 494 4.45 -21.76 -1.70
N ARG A 495 3.36 -22.34 -2.23
CA ARG A 495 3.15 -22.51 -3.68
C ARG A 495 2.85 -21.16 -4.32
N ASP A 496 3.69 -20.15 -4.09
CA ASP A 496 3.64 -18.93 -4.89
C ASP A 496 4.12 -19.29 -6.30
N VAL A 497 3.15 -19.61 -7.16
CA VAL A 497 3.38 -20.01 -8.55
C VAL A 497 4.02 -18.86 -9.35
N TYR A 498 3.88 -17.61 -8.90
CA TYR A 498 4.22 -16.44 -9.69
C TYR A 498 5.54 -15.79 -9.32
N PHE A 499 5.87 -15.69 -8.02
CA PHE A 499 7.01 -14.88 -7.58
C PHE A 499 8.15 -15.68 -6.95
N GLY A 500 7.92 -16.89 -6.44
CA GLY A 500 8.96 -17.74 -5.82
C GLY A 500 9.59 -17.14 -4.54
N PRO A 501 10.60 -17.79 -3.95
CA PRO A 501 11.12 -17.41 -2.63
C PRO A 501 11.94 -16.12 -2.64
N GLY A 502 11.91 -15.37 -1.53
CA GLY A 502 12.75 -14.20 -1.27
C GLY A 502 12.17 -13.34 -0.13
N PHE A 503 12.97 -12.41 0.40
CA PHE A 503 12.55 -11.42 1.39
C PHE A 503 11.94 -10.21 0.69
N VAL A 504 10.77 -9.78 1.14
CA VAL A 504 10.08 -8.58 0.66
C VAL A 504 9.68 -7.74 1.86
N SER A 505 9.99 -6.45 1.81
CA SER A 505 9.55 -5.45 2.79
C SER A 505 8.66 -4.47 2.04
N TYR A 506 7.36 -4.75 2.02
CA TYR A 506 6.42 -4.15 1.08
C TYR A 506 6.37 -2.62 1.25
N ASP A 507 6.09 -2.16 2.46
CA ASP A 507 5.95 -0.74 2.79
C ASP A 507 7.24 0.06 2.64
N ALA A 508 8.38 -0.60 2.86
CA ALA A 508 9.67 0.03 2.70
C ALA A 508 9.92 0.46 1.24
N TYR A 509 9.33 -0.20 0.24
CA TYR A 509 9.44 0.27 -1.16
C TYR A 509 8.73 1.61 -1.38
N ALA A 510 7.52 1.78 -0.84
CA ALA A 510 6.80 3.06 -0.92
C ALA A 510 7.58 4.16 -0.19
N MET A 511 8.09 3.86 1.01
CA MET A 511 8.91 4.82 1.76
C MET A 511 10.22 5.16 1.04
N ALA A 512 10.93 4.18 0.49
CA ALA A 512 12.16 4.39 -0.27
C ALA A 512 11.91 5.29 -1.48
N ALA A 513 10.80 5.06 -2.20
CA ALA A 513 10.40 5.91 -3.31
C ALA A 513 10.03 7.33 -2.85
N CYS A 514 9.52 7.52 -1.63
CA CYS A 514 9.30 8.84 -1.03
C CYS A 514 10.61 9.53 -0.61
N ILE A 515 11.61 8.79 -0.12
CA ILE A 515 12.92 9.34 0.27
C ILE A 515 13.74 9.73 -0.96
N ASP A 516 13.86 8.81 -1.92
CA ASP A 516 14.62 8.97 -3.14
C ASP A 516 13.85 8.36 -4.32
N SER A 517 13.30 9.22 -5.18
CA SER A 517 12.54 8.78 -6.35
C SER A 517 13.39 7.99 -7.36
N SER A 518 14.72 8.13 -7.32
CA SER A 518 15.63 7.40 -8.21
C SER A 518 15.84 5.94 -7.83
N VAL A 519 15.22 5.48 -6.73
CA VAL A 519 15.07 4.06 -6.40
C VAL A 519 14.14 3.37 -7.39
N VAL A 520 13.15 4.07 -7.96
CA VAL A 520 12.25 3.53 -8.98
C VAL A 520 12.87 3.77 -10.35
N THR A 521 13.19 2.70 -11.07
CA THR A 521 13.88 2.77 -12.37
C THR A 521 12.92 2.71 -13.57
N GLU A 522 11.72 2.16 -13.40
CA GLU A 522 10.68 2.10 -14.41
C GLU A 522 9.30 2.17 -13.75
N SER A 523 8.35 2.88 -14.38
CA SER A 523 6.96 2.96 -13.98
C SER A 523 6.02 3.00 -15.20
N ILE A 524 4.73 2.77 -14.97
CA ILE A 524 3.65 2.91 -15.97
C ILE A 524 2.73 4.05 -15.56
N GLU A 525 2.51 5.00 -16.46
CA GLU A 525 1.53 6.08 -16.27
C GLU A 525 0.12 5.65 -16.72
N CYS A 526 -0.58 5.05 -15.76
CA CYS A 526 -1.95 4.50 -15.78
C CYS A 526 -3.10 5.43 -15.44
N ALA A 527 -4.25 5.40 -16.13
CA ALA A 527 -5.50 5.57 -15.38
C ALA A 527 -5.79 4.26 -14.62
N VAL A 528 -6.27 4.35 -13.38
CA VAL A 528 -6.61 3.19 -12.54
C VAL A 528 -7.97 3.34 -11.89
N ARG A 529 -8.58 2.23 -11.47
CA ARG A 529 -9.84 2.19 -10.70
C ARG A 529 -9.88 0.94 -9.84
N VAL A 530 -10.64 0.96 -8.75
CA VAL A 530 -10.88 -0.24 -7.92
C VAL A 530 -12.21 -0.90 -8.30
N GLU A 531 -12.23 -2.22 -8.45
CA GLU A 531 -13.45 -3.00 -8.65
C GLU A 531 -14.20 -3.16 -7.32
N LEU A 532 -15.50 -2.83 -7.29
CA LEU A 532 -16.32 -2.83 -6.08
C LEU A 532 -17.44 -3.87 -6.10
N GLN A 533 -17.85 -4.38 -7.25
CA GLN A 533 -19.09 -5.14 -7.38
C GLN A 533 -18.85 -6.63 -7.63
N GLY A 534 -17.81 -6.99 -8.40
CA GLY A 534 -17.57 -8.37 -8.81
C GLY A 534 -17.26 -9.32 -7.65
N GLU A 535 -17.85 -10.52 -7.65
CA GLU A 535 -17.67 -11.54 -6.61
C GLU A 535 -16.19 -11.97 -6.44
N LEU A 536 -15.49 -12.17 -7.56
CA LEU A 536 -14.10 -12.66 -7.55
C LEU A 536 -13.06 -11.54 -7.52
N CYS A 537 -13.42 -10.35 -7.98
CA CYS A 537 -12.48 -9.27 -8.27
C CYS A 537 -12.65 -8.03 -7.38
N ARG A 538 -13.58 -8.03 -6.41
CA ARG A 538 -13.75 -6.91 -5.49
C ARG A 538 -12.43 -6.61 -4.75
N GLY A 539 -12.03 -5.34 -4.76
CA GLY A 539 -10.75 -4.85 -4.22
C GLY A 539 -9.57 -4.91 -5.23
N MET A 540 -9.77 -5.44 -6.43
CA MET A 540 -8.75 -5.41 -7.49
C MET A 540 -8.52 -3.97 -7.97
N MET A 541 -7.26 -3.58 -8.12
CA MET A 541 -6.91 -2.36 -8.86
C MET A 541 -6.81 -2.69 -10.35
N VAL A 542 -7.68 -2.08 -11.14
CA VAL A 542 -7.78 -2.25 -12.59
C VAL A 542 -7.00 -1.13 -13.29
N LEU A 543 -6.02 -1.50 -14.11
CA LEU A 543 -5.25 -0.59 -14.94
C LEU A 543 -5.93 -0.39 -16.30
N ASP A 544 -6.26 0.84 -16.63
CA ASP A 544 -6.87 1.21 -17.91
C ASP A 544 -5.81 1.56 -18.97
N GLN A 545 -5.16 0.53 -19.50
CA GLN A 545 -4.13 0.68 -20.53
C GLN A 545 -4.68 1.17 -21.88
N ARG A 546 -5.98 1.01 -22.13
CA ARG A 546 -6.64 1.38 -23.39
C ARG A 546 -7.39 2.71 -23.31
N ASN A 547 -7.26 3.43 -22.19
CA ASN A 547 -7.93 4.71 -21.94
C ASN A 547 -9.47 4.63 -22.12
N LYS A 548 -10.09 3.52 -21.71
CA LYS A 548 -11.55 3.29 -21.77
C LYS A 548 -12.33 4.06 -20.71
N LEU A 549 -11.71 4.36 -19.57
CA LEU A 549 -12.31 5.13 -18.48
C LEU A 549 -12.36 6.63 -18.79
N ASN A 550 -11.62 7.10 -19.79
CA ASN A 550 -11.50 8.52 -20.15
C ASN A 550 -11.15 9.42 -18.96
N LYS A 551 -10.37 8.90 -18.00
CA LYS A 551 -9.86 9.69 -16.88
C LYS A 551 -8.77 10.65 -17.36
N SER A 552 -8.87 11.91 -16.93
CA SER A 552 -7.83 12.92 -17.15
C SER A 552 -6.61 12.73 -16.25
N HIS A 553 -6.81 12.20 -15.05
CA HIS A 553 -5.76 11.91 -14.09
C HIS A 553 -5.15 10.52 -14.29
N ARG A 554 -3.83 10.45 -14.12
CA ARG A 554 -3.03 9.22 -14.21
C ARG A 554 -2.13 9.09 -12.98
N VAL A 555 -1.87 7.86 -12.61
CA VAL A 555 -0.97 7.46 -11.52
C VAL A 555 0.26 6.75 -12.08
N SER A 556 1.37 6.86 -11.37
CA SER A 556 2.61 6.15 -11.67
C SER A 556 2.65 4.82 -10.94
N VAL A 557 2.40 3.72 -11.64
CA VAL A 557 2.51 2.36 -11.08
C VAL A 557 3.95 1.87 -11.26
N MET A 558 4.65 1.62 -10.16
CA MET A 558 6.08 1.26 -10.18
C MET A 558 6.29 -0.15 -10.76
N LYS A 559 7.39 -0.37 -11.49
CA LYS A 559 7.73 -1.67 -12.10
C LYS A 559 9.07 -2.25 -11.67
N THR A 560 10.12 -1.43 -11.67
CA THR A 560 11.49 -1.89 -11.36
C THR A 560 12.15 -1.00 -10.33
N CYS A 561 13.01 -1.61 -9.52
CA CYS A 561 13.69 -0.98 -8.39
C CYS A 561 15.20 -1.11 -8.54
N ASP A 562 15.94 -0.03 -8.26
CA ASP A 562 17.38 -0.10 -7.98
C ASP A 562 17.59 -0.75 -6.62
N LEU A 563 17.79 -2.06 -6.62
CA LEU A 563 17.98 -2.85 -5.40
C LEU A 563 19.27 -2.51 -4.65
N THR A 564 20.23 -1.83 -5.29
CA THR A 564 21.45 -1.40 -4.59
C THR A 564 21.13 -0.23 -3.67
N LYS A 565 20.45 0.79 -4.20
CA LYS A 565 19.98 1.93 -3.40
C LYS A 565 18.97 1.50 -2.34
N PHE A 566 18.04 0.62 -2.70
CA PHE A 566 17.06 0.11 -1.75
C PHE A 566 17.73 -0.61 -0.56
N ARG A 567 18.68 -1.52 -0.81
CA ARG A 567 19.47 -2.17 0.25
C ARG A 567 20.21 -1.15 1.12
N GLN A 568 20.78 -0.11 0.53
CA GLN A 568 21.46 0.95 1.29
C GLN A 568 20.51 1.69 2.23
N LEU A 569 19.29 2.01 1.79
CA LEU A 569 18.27 2.64 2.63
C LEU A 569 17.82 1.73 3.78
N LEU A 570 17.63 0.43 3.51
CA LEU A 570 17.29 -0.55 4.57
C LEU A 570 18.43 -0.70 5.59
N MET A 571 19.68 -0.76 5.15
CA MET A 571 20.81 -0.83 6.10
C MET A 571 20.97 0.48 6.88
N ALA A 572 20.71 1.63 6.26
CA ALA A 572 20.75 2.92 6.92
C ALA A 572 19.64 3.05 7.98
N SER A 573 18.47 2.45 7.75
CA SER A 573 17.37 2.46 8.72
C SER A 573 17.71 1.79 10.04
N LEU A 574 18.71 0.91 10.10
CA LEU A 574 19.11 0.28 11.36
C LEU A 574 20.09 1.11 12.19
N LYS A 575 20.80 2.05 11.57
CA LYS A 575 21.80 2.85 12.30
C LYS A 575 21.15 3.89 13.21
N GLN A 576 20.01 4.44 12.76
CA GLN A 576 19.25 5.53 13.38
C GLN A 576 20.10 6.80 13.62
N PRO A 577 19.51 8.01 13.58
CA PRO A 577 20.30 9.23 13.76
C PRO A 577 20.59 9.43 15.26
N CYS A 578 21.85 9.70 15.61
CA CYS A 578 22.23 10.05 16.99
C CYS A 578 21.38 11.21 17.53
N ARG A 579 21.03 11.18 18.82
CA ARG A 579 20.38 12.32 19.50
C ARG A 579 21.22 13.59 19.26
N LYS A 580 20.58 14.62 18.69
CA LYS A 580 21.11 15.98 18.69
C LYS A 580 20.68 16.69 19.95
#